data_AF-A0AAQ3J9B7-F1
#
_entry.id   AF-A0AAQ3J9B7-F1
#
_cell.length_a   1.000
_cell.length_b   1.000
_cell.length_c   1.000
_cell.angle_alpha   90.00
_cell.angle_beta   90.00
_cell.angle_gamma   90.00
#
_symmetry.space_group_name_H-M   'P 1'
#
loop_
_entity.id
_entity.type
_entity.pdbx_description
1 polymer ?
#
loop_
_entity_poly.entity_id
_entity_poly.type
_entity_poly.pdbx_seq_one_letter_code
_entity_poly.pdbx_strand_id
1 'polypeptide(L)'
;MSNLCDWNTSPTPIKESLRADFALSRKLGRAFAGGLSNLQYQIEYLSRCTHDVIHTKQFERKDQTIRLLSSECKRCNILFMSKQTQNLKGQRFREALEDSGLTGAHLARILDLENDQNITNWKARGVPAYMVGEVALTLVVEREWLEGKDVPMRTKSTERNPLRPAANDSPLYVLEPMAPWDSETPIDNDEVELRLYKEVELSSGPGKVARTEVQEIAGPKLRFSRATMRTCGVDPSNAVFATNSGNSNHPLILSGATVGIDTGMTRIVDGEMYAIDHDGHFRIKFLQRTANGIKMRSFNSQEYADEDYDFDQIMAQRVVILGRIFWWSSIRPLKGPSLI
;
A
#
# COMPACT_ATOMS: atom_id res chain seq x y z
N MET A 1 -57.55 12.56 35.72
CA MET A 1 -57.98 13.95 36.00
C MET A 1 -56.78 14.70 36.54
N SER A 2 -56.51 15.82 35.89
CA SER A 2 -55.46 16.83 36.06
C SER A 2 -55.38 17.47 37.46
N ASN A 3 -54.19 17.87 37.91
CA ASN A 3 -53.78 19.29 37.99
C ASN A 3 -52.44 19.52 38.71
N LEU A 4 -51.72 20.54 38.22
CA LEU A 4 -50.55 21.19 38.81
C LEU A 4 -50.88 21.89 40.15
N CYS A 5 -49.87 22.08 41.00
CA CYS A 5 -49.61 23.35 41.72
C CYS A 5 -48.17 23.39 42.26
N ASP A 6 -47.69 24.61 42.44
CA ASP A 6 -46.30 25.03 42.37
C ASP A 6 -45.96 25.92 43.61
N TRP A 7 -44.67 26.02 43.97
CA TRP A 7 -43.99 26.99 44.85
C TRP A 7 -43.91 26.87 46.41
N ASN A 8 -42.64 26.97 46.85
CA ASN A 8 -42.04 27.69 48.00
C ASN A 8 -41.94 27.07 49.42
N THR A 9 -40.70 26.71 49.81
CA THR A 9 -39.99 27.30 50.99
C THR A 9 -38.50 26.84 51.07
N SER A 10 -37.60 27.78 51.35
CA SER A 10 -36.21 27.63 51.82
C SER A 10 -35.95 28.75 52.86
N PRO A 11 -34.84 28.88 53.64
CA PRO A 11 -33.62 28.05 53.80
C PRO A 11 -33.05 27.87 55.27
N THR A 12 -32.09 26.94 55.42
CA THR A 12 -30.90 26.74 56.32
C THR A 12 -30.57 27.67 57.53
N PRO A 13 -29.70 27.29 58.51
CA PRO A 13 -28.22 27.36 58.32
C PRO A 13 -27.33 26.33 59.06
N ILE A 14 -26.33 25.79 58.35
CA ILE A 14 -25.08 25.24 58.90
C ILE A 14 -23.99 26.28 58.57
N LYS A 15 -23.60 27.12 59.52
CA LYS A 15 -22.50 28.10 59.38
C LYS A 15 -21.79 28.27 60.71
N GLU A 16 -20.88 27.35 61.06
CA GLU A 16 -19.85 27.68 62.07
C GLU A 16 -18.54 26.88 61.99
N SER A 17 -18.42 25.80 61.22
CA SER A 17 -17.16 25.05 61.12
C SER A 17 -16.19 25.48 60.00
N LEU A 18 -16.58 26.40 59.10
CA LEU A 18 -15.78 26.76 57.90
C LEU A 18 -14.75 27.88 58.10
N ARG A 19 -14.61 28.45 59.30
CA ARG A 19 -13.72 29.62 59.53
C ARG A 19 -12.32 29.28 60.06
N ALA A 20 -12.04 28.05 60.49
CA ALA A 20 -10.73 27.67 61.02
C ALA A 20 -9.72 27.22 59.94
N ASP A 21 -10.18 26.65 58.82
CA ASP A 21 -9.28 26.05 57.82
C ASP A 21 -8.68 27.03 56.79
N PHE A 22 -9.26 28.23 56.65
CA PHE A 22 -8.78 29.24 55.70
C PHE A 22 -7.49 29.97 56.14
N ALA A 23 -7.09 29.85 57.41
CA ALA A 23 -5.89 30.51 57.93
C ALA A 23 -4.61 29.69 57.70
N LEU A 24 -4.70 28.35 57.61
CA LEU A 24 -3.55 27.48 57.38
C LEU A 24 -3.14 27.42 55.90
N SER A 25 -4.11 27.50 54.99
CA SER A 25 -3.92 27.48 53.54
C SER A 25 -3.11 28.68 53.03
N ARG A 26 -3.29 29.88 53.62
CA ARG A 26 -2.56 31.09 53.21
C ARG A 26 -1.09 31.14 53.64
N LYS A 27 -0.67 30.37 54.66
CA LYS A 27 0.74 30.34 55.10
C LYS A 27 1.62 29.36 54.31
N LEU A 28 1.05 28.35 53.67
CA LEU A 28 1.79 27.40 52.83
C LEU A 28 1.97 27.88 51.37
N GLY A 29 1.20 28.89 50.93
CA GLY A 29 1.25 29.42 49.56
C GLY A 29 2.33 30.46 49.25
N ARG A 30 3.35 30.66 50.10
CA ARG A 30 4.46 31.62 49.85
C ARG A 30 5.86 31.01 49.75
N ALA A 31 5.99 29.69 49.83
CA ALA A 31 7.24 29.00 49.49
C ALA A 31 6.93 28.03 48.34
N PHE A 32 7.78 28.02 47.30
CA PHE A 32 7.64 27.27 46.04
C PHE A 32 6.84 27.96 44.92
N ALA A 33 7.43 29.02 44.36
CA ALA A 33 7.21 29.35 42.96
C ALA A 33 8.11 28.43 42.10
N GLY A 34 7.51 27.41 41.47
CA GLY A 34 8.22 26.52 40.56
C GLY A 34 7.57 25.14 40.40
N GLY A 35 6.58 25.04 39.50
CA GLY A 35 6.20 23.81 38.79
C GLY A 35 5.82 22.55 39.58
N LEU A 36 4.57 22.44 40.04
CA LEU A 36 3.95 21.15 40.43
C LEU A 36 2.41 21.22 40.33
N SER A 37 1.84 21.14 39.12
CA SER A 37 0.38 21.07 38.91
C SER A 37 -0.24 19.72 39.28
N ASN A 38 0.58 18.69 39.54
CA ASN A 38 0.14 17.31 39.77
C ASN A 38 -0.06 16.97 41.27
N LEU A 39 0.58 17.70 42.19
CA LEU A 39 0.47 17.44 43.63
C LEU A 39 -0.78 18.09 44.26
N GLN A 40 -1.21 19.24 43.73
CA GLN A 40 -2.38 19.97 44.23
C GLN A 40 -3.68 19.16 44.02
N TYR A 41 -3.77 18.45 42.90
CA TYR A 41 -4.91 17.59 42.55
C TYR A 41 -4.97 16.32 43.42
N GLN A 42 -3.81 15.77 43.81
CA GLN A 42 -3.73 14.64 44.73
C GLN A 42 -4.23 15.02 46.14
N ILE A 43 -3.95 16.24 46.60
CA ILE A 43 -4.37 16.71 47.93
C ILE A 43 -5.88 17.02 47.97
N GLU A 44 -6.45 17.67 46.95
CA GLU A 44 -7.90 17.94 46.89
C GLU A 44 -8.75 16.67 46.73
N TYR A 45 -8.25 15.67 46.00
CA TYR A 45 -8.95 14.38 45.82
C TYR A 45 -8.94 13.53 47.10
N LEU A 46 -7.80 13.51 47.82
CA LEU A 46 -7.69 12.83 49.11
C LEU A 46 -8.53 13.51 50.20
N SER A 47 -8.63 14.84 50.18
CA SER A 47 -9.43 15.62 51.15
C SER A 47 -10.94 15.36 51.03
N ARG A 48 -11.46 15.18 49.81
CA ARG A 48 -12.87 14.78 49.59
C ARG A 48 -13.17 13.35 50.02
N CYS A 49 -12.22 12.43 49.89
CA CYS A 49 -12.38 11.06 50.34
C CYS A 49 -12.29 10.92 51.87
N THR A 50 -11.62 11.85 52.57
CA THR A 50 -11.52 11.82 54.04
C THR A 50 -12.78 12.26 54.78
N HIS A 51 -13.80 12.82 54.14
CA HIS A 51 -15.07 13.15 54.82
C HIS A 51 -15.93 11.92 55.16
N ASP A 52 -15.73 10.79 54.49
CA ASP A 52 -16.54 9.57 54.70
C ASP A 52 -15.86 8.51 55.60
N VAL A 53 -14.64 8.75 56.09
CA VAL A 53 -13.83 7.73 56.82
C VAL A 53 -13.30 8.24 58.16
N ILE A 54 -14.01 9.16 58.83
CA ILE A 54 -13.67 9.58 60.21
C ILE A 54 -14.62 8.89 61.18
N HIS A 55 -14.51 7.57 61.32
CA HIS A 55 -15.08 6.90 62.50
C HIS A 55 -14.40 5.56 62.81
N THR A 56 -13.07 5.49 62.84
CA THR A 56 -12.39 4.51 63.71
C THR A 56 -10.90 4.82 63.87
N LYS A 57 -10.55 5.15 65.12
CA LYS A 57 -9.29 4.92 65.83
C LYS A 57 -7.97 5.41 65.20
N GLN A 58 -7.47 6.44 65.88
CA GLN A 58 -6.08 6.92 65.96
C GLN A 58 -5.01 5.89 65.54
N PHE A 59 -4.18 6.28 64.57
CA PHE A 59 -2.87 5.67 64.36
C PHE A 59 -1.83 6.76 64.07
N GLU A 60 -0.80 6.79 64.92
CA GLU A 60 0.48 7.44 64.64
C GLU A 60 1.22 6.67 63.53
N ARG A 61 2.03 7.43 62.76
CA ARG A 61 2.92 7.05 61.65
C ARG A 61 2.27 7.00 60.26
N LYS A 62 2.69 7.95 59.42
CA LYS A 62 2.05 8.44 58.19
C LYS A 62 2.39 7.70 56.87
N ASP A 63 3.12 6.59 56.88
CA ASP A 63 3.60 5.97 55.61
C ASP A 63 2.97 4.63 55.21
N GLN A 64 2.03 4.08 56.00
CA GLN A 64 1.38 2.79 55.66
C GLN A 64 -0.09 2.90 55.24
N THR A 65 -0.74 4.05 55.39
CA THR A 65 -2.18 4.22 55.12
C THR A 65 -2.53 4.24 53.62
N ILE A 66 -1.57 4.55 52.73
CA ILE A 66 -1.80 4.56 51.28
C ILE A 66 -1.97 3.14 50.71
N ARG A 67 -1.39 2.11 51.35
CA ARG A 67 -1.50 0.72 50.88
C ARG A 67 -2.79 0.01 51.31
N LEU A 68 -3.54 0.54 52.27
CA LEU A 68 -4.76 -0.10 52.79
C LEU A 68 -6.06 0.45 52.17
N LEU A 69 -6.03 1.62 51.51
CA LEU A 69 -7.22 2.20 50.87
C LEU A 69 -7.51 1.63 49.46
N SER A 70 -6.62 0.83 48.89
CA SER A 70 -6.81 0.22 47.56
C SER A 70 -7.49 -1.15 47.58
N SER A 71 -7.65 -1.80 48.74
CA SER A 71 -8.03 -3.22 48.80
C SER A 71 -9.52 -3.54 49.00
N GLU A 72 -10.39 -2.60 49.34
CA GLU A 72 -11.76 -2.98 49.77
C GLU A 72 -12.94 -2.37 48.98
N CYS A 73 -12.72 -1.48 48.02
CA CYS A 73 -13.80 -1.00 47.15
C CYS A 73 -13.60 -1.45 45.70
N LYS A 74 -14.26 -2.54 45.28
CA LYS A 74 -14.24 -3.05 43.88
C LYS A 74 -14.55 -1.95 42.86
N ARG A 75 -15.46 -1.02 43.19
CA ARG A 75 -15.83 0.11 42.31
C ARG A 75 -14.74 1.16 42.22
N CYS A 76 -14.08 1.51 43.33
CA CYS A 76 -12.91 2.40 43.32
C CYS A 76 -11.73 1.75 42.60
N ASN A 77 -11.50 0.45 42.75
CA ASN A 77 -10.41 -0.25 42.07
C ASN A 77 -10.65 -0.32 40.55
N ILE A 78 -11.87 -0.63 40.09
CA ILE A 78 -12.23 -0.58 38.66
C ILE A 78 -12.11 0.85 38.09
N LEU A 79 -12.55 1.87 38.84
CA LEU A 79 -12.44 3.27 38.41
C LEU A 79 -10.98 3.76 38.39
N PHE A 80 -10.16 3.26 39.33
CA PHE A 80 -8.73 3.57 39.42
C PHE A 80 -7.95 2.90 38.29
N MET A 81 -8.15 1.60 38.06
CA MET A 81 -7.54 0.86 36.96
C MET A 81 -7.96 1.42 35.58
N SER A 82 -9.24 1.74 35.38
CA SER A 82 -9.70 2.35 34.12
C SER A 82 -9.10 3.74 33.89
N LYS A 83 -8.95 4.58 34.93
CA LYS A 83 -8.23 5.86 34.83
C LYS A 83 -6.75 5.67 34.52
N GLN A 84 -6.09 4.66 35.10
CA GLN A 84 -4.69 4.35 34.77
C GLN A 84 -4.54 3.90 33.32
N THR A 85 -5.43 3.05 32.81
CA THR A 85 -5.41 2.60 31.41
C THR A 85 -5.72 3.74 30.43
N GLN A 86 -6.66 4.64 30.75
CA GLN A 86 -6.96 5.82 29.92
C GLN A 86 -5.79 6.82 29.91
N ASN A 87 -5.11 7.00 31.05
CA ASN A 87 -3.89 7.79 31.12
C ASN A 87 -2.76 7.20 30.27
N LEU A 88 -2.60 5.87 30.26
CA LEU A 88 -1.60 5.19 29.43
C LEU A 88 -1.90 5.34 27.93
N LYS A 89 -3.16 5.16 27.52
CA LYS A 89 -3.58 5.34 26.12
C LYS A 89 -3.38 6.78 25.64
N GLY A 90 -3.74 7.76 26.48
CA GLY A 90 -3.51 9.18 26.18
C GLY A 90 -2.02 9.54 26.13
N GLN A 91 -1.20 8.95 27.01
CA GLN A 91 0.26 9.09 26.97
C GLN A 91 0.85 8.52 25.68
N ARG A 92 0.48 7.30 25.30
CA ARG A 92 0.98 6.66 24.07
C ARG A 92 0.55 7.40 22.80
N PHE A 93 -0.67 7.94 22.78
CA PHE A 93 -1.09 8.81 21.68
C PHE A 93 -0.27 10.11 21.61
N ARG A 94 0.05 10.75 22.75
CA ARG A 94 0.93 11.93 22.77
C ARG A 94 2.34 11.60 22.28
N GLU A 95 2.90 10.51 22.76
CA GLU A 95 4.22 10.01 22.37
C GLU A 95 4.28 9.72 20.86
N ALA A 96 3.26 9.03 20.31
CA ALA A 96 3.18 8.79 18.87
C ALA A 96 3.02 10.07 18.04
N LEU A 97 2.22 11.02 18.50
CA LEU A 97 2.03 12.29 17.83
C LEU A 97 3.32 13.13 17.82
N GLU A 98 4.00 13.23 18.96
CA GLU A 98 5.29 13.92 19.09
C GLU A 98 6.36 13.28 18.19
N ASP A 99 6.47 11.95 18.22
CA ASP A 99 7.41 11.19 17.40
C ASP A 99 7.08 11.29 15.89
N SER A 100 5.81 11.45 15.51
CA SER A 100 5.39 11.67 14.12
C SER A 100 5.79 13.02 13.53
N GLY A 101 6.07 14.03 14.37
CA GLY A 101 6.26 15.41 13.93
C GLY A 101 4.99 16.12 13.40
N LEU A 102 3.82 15.47 13.44
CA LEU A 102 2.55 16.07 13.02
C LEU A 102 1.97 16.96 14.12
N THR A 103 1.43 18.11 13.71
CA THR A 103 0.63 18.94 14.63
C THR A 103 -0.75 18.32 14.80
N GLY A 104 -1.41 18.58 15.94
CA GLY A 104 -2.75 18.05 16.19
C GLY A 104 -3.78 18.46 15.14
N ALA A 105 -3.71 19.70 14.65
CA ALA A 105 -4.58 20.19 13.57
C ALA A 105 -4.27 19.53 12.22
N HIS A 106 -3.00 19.21 11.94
CA HIS A 106 -2.63 18.48 10.72
C HIS A 106 -3.17 17.05 10.77
N LEU A 107 -3.05 16.37 11.91
CA LEU A 107 -3.62 15.04 12.10
C LEU A 107 -5.14 15.04 11.94
N ALA A 108 -5.84 16.06 12.48
CA ALA A 108 -7.29 16.17 12.33
C ALA A 108 -7.74 16.28 10.87
N ARG A 109 -6.99 17.04 10.03
CA ARG A 109 -7.26 17.12 8.58
C ARG A 109 -7.00 15.82 7.85
N ILE A 110 -5.91 15.11 8.17
CA ILE A 110 -5.58 13.82 7.55
C ILE A 110 -6.67 12.78 7.84
N LEU A 111 -7.22 12.82 9.05
CA LEU A 111 -8.29 11.91 9.50
C LEU A 111 -9.70 12.42 9.17
N ASP A 112 -9.81 13.50 8.39
CA ASP A 112 -11.08 14.15 7.99
C ASP A 112 -12.04 14.39 9.17
N LEU A 113 -11.50 14.87 10.30
CA LEU A 113 -12.29 15.13 11.50
C LEU A 113 -12.98 16.49 11.39
N GLU A 114 -14.29 16.51 11.64
CA GLU A 114 -15.09 17.75 11.67
C GLU A 114 -14.68 18.71 12.81
N ASN A 115 -13.96 18.23 13.83
CA ASN A 115 -13.60 19.02 15.02
C ASN A 115 -12.22 18.66 15.60
N ASP A 116 -11.32 19.64 15.62
CA ASP A 116 -9.97 19.55 16.19
C ASP A 116 -9.95 19.25 17.71
N GLN A 117 -11.05 19.54 18.42
CA GLN A 117 -11.20 19.22 19.84
C GLN A 117 -11.12 17.71 20.13
N ASN A 118 -11.41 16.86 19.12
CA ASN A 118 -11.24 15.42 19.23
C ASN A 118 -9.80 15.03 19.56
N ILE A 119 -8.82 15.67 18.91
CA ILE A 119 -7.40 15.42 19.16
C ILE A 119 -7.01 15.82 20.58
N THR A 120 -7.50 16.95 21.08
CA THR A 120 -7.28 17.41 22.46
C THR A 120 -7.84 16.41 23.47
N ASN A 121 -9.01 15.84 23.20
CA ASN A 121 -9.62 14.82 24.04
C ASN A 121 -8.81 13.50 24.01
N TRP A 122 -8.29 13.11 22.86
CA TRP A 122 -7.48 11.89 22.70
C TRP A 122 -6.12 12.00 23.39
N LYS A 123 -5.52 13.20 23.48
CA LYS A 123 -4.30 13.43 24.29
C LYS A 123 -4.50 13.12 25.77
N ALA A 124 -5.72 13.33 26.29
CA ALA A 124 -6.06 13.09 27.69
C ALA A 124 -6.56 11.67 27.96
N ARG A 125 -7.33 11.08 27.04
CA ARG A 125 -8.07 9.82 27.26
C ARG A 125 -7.60 8.65 26.38
N GLY A 126 -6.86 8.95 25.31
CA GLY A 126 -6.53 8.00 24.27
C GLY A 126 -7.55 7.97 23.14
N VAL A 127 -7.17 7.27 22.06
CA VAL A 127 -7.96 7.19 20.84
C VAL A 127 -9.15 6.23 21.04
N PRO A 128 -10.36 6.60 20.57
CA PRO A 128 -11.51 5.71 20.58
C PRO A 128 -11.26 4.42 19.79
N ALA A 129 -11.87 3.31 20.23
CA ALA A 129 -11.65 1.99 19.64
C ALA A 129 -11.99 1.91 18.14
N TYR A 130 -12.95 2.72 17.66
CA TYR A 130 -13.32 2.75 16.24
C TYR A 130 -12.32 3.53 15.36
N MET A 131 -11.53 4.45 15.95
CA MET A 131 -10.51 5.25 15.24
C MET A 131 -9.09 4.72 15.41
N VAL A 132 -8.87 3.78 16.33
CA VAL A 132 -7.51 3.38 16.73
C VAL A 132 -6.72 2.75 15.58
N GLY A 133 -7.39 2.07 14.64
CA GLY A 133 -6.76 1.51 13.45
C GLY A 133 -6.23 2.60 12.51
N GLU A 134 -7.10 3.53 12.12
CA GLU A 134 -6.74 4.65 11.23
C GLU A 134 -5.65 5.54 11.82
N VAL A 135 -5.74 5.82 13.13
CA VAL A 135 -4.73 6.61 13.82
C VAL A 135 -3.40 5.87 13.91
N ALA A 136 -3.41 4.56 14.18
CA ALA A 136 -2.20 3.75 14.23
C ALA A 136 -1.49 3.70 12.87
N LEU A 137 -2.25 3.57 11.77
CA LEU A 137 -1.71 3.63 10.41
C LEU A 137 -1.11 5.02 10.11
N THR A 138 -1.83 6.08 10.43
CA THR A 138 -1.39 7.45 10.16
C THR A 138 -0.14 7.84 10.94
N LEU A 139 -0.03 7.41 12.19
CA LEU A 139 1.14 7.68 13.05
C LEU A 139 2.26 6.66 12.88
N VAL A 140 2.04 5.62 12.07
CA VAL A 140 2.98 4.51 11.83
C VAL A 140 3.43 3.89 13.16
N VAL A 141 2.45 3.39 13.92
CA VAL A 141 2.64 2.72 15.20
C VAL A 141 1.80 1.44 15.28
N GLU A 142 2.17 0.53 16.16
CA GLU A 142 1.42 -0.70 16.39
C GLU A 142 0.05 -0.38 17.03
N ARG A 143 -1.03 -0.89 16.43
CA ARG A 143 -2.40 -0.68 16.92
C ARG A 143 -2.54 -1.14 18.38
N GLU A 144 -2.03 -2.32 18.67
CA GLU A 144 -2.10 -2.92 20.00
C GLU A 144 -1.35 -2.12 21.06
N TRP A 145 -0.26 -1.45 20.66
CA TRP A 145 0.44 -0.51 21.53
C TRP A 145 -0.42 0.72 21.79
N LEU A 146 -1.06 1.30 20.77
CA LEU A 146 -1.93 2.46 20.95
C LEU A 146 -3.17 2.13 21.82
N GLU A 147 -3.61 0.87 21.79
CA GLU A 147 -4.67 0.33 22.66
C GLU A 147 -4.22 0.05 24.11
N GLY A 148 -2.95 0.30 24.45
CA GLY A 148 -2.42 0.16 25.81
C GLY A 148 -1.93 -1.26 26.17
N LYS A 149 -1.75 -2.17 25.20
CA LYS A 149 -1.20 -3.51 25.44
C LYS A 149 0.33 -3.48 25.61
N ASP A 150 0.91 -4.47 26.27
CA ASP A 150 2.35 -4.53 26.48
C ASP A 150 3.08 -5.10 25.26
N VAL A 151 3.15 -4.29 24.20
CA VAL A 151 3.86 -4.56 22.94
C VAL A 151 4.73 -3.34 22.63
N PRO A 152 5.78 -3.43 21.81
CA PRO A 152 6.56 -2.24 21.44
C PRO A 152 5.73 -1.29 20.57
N MET A 153 6.07 0.01 20.61
CA MET A 153 5.44 1.05 19.77
C MET A 153 5.52 0.73 18.28
N ARG A 154 6.58 0.03 17.87
CA ARG A 154 6.80 -0.46 16.51
C ARG A 154 7.33 -1.88 16.53
N THR A 155 6.95 -2.61 15.49
CA THR A 155 7.42 -3.96 15.16
C THR A 155 8.05 -3.90 13.76
N LYS A 156 8.64 -5.00 13.28
CA LYS A 156 9.22 -5.05 11.91
C LYS A 156 8.21 -4.67 10.81
N SER A 157 6.90 -4.80 11.07
CA SER A 157 5.82 -4.39 10.16
C SER A 157 5.45 -2.91 10.24
N THR A 158 5.87 -2.20 11.29
CA THR A 158 5.57 -0.77 11.54
C THR A 158 6.84 0.06 11.78
N GLU A 159 8.02 -0.47 11.44
CA GLU A 159 9.30 0.23 11.53
C GLU A 159 9.32 1.46 10.62
N ARG A 160 9.55 2.62 11.22
CA ARG A 160 9.86 3.85 10.50
C ARG A 160 11.29 3.68 10.00
N ASN A 161 11.46 3.26 8.75
CA ASN A 161 12.77 3.14 8.10
C ASN A 161 13.57 4.42 8.41
N PRO A 162 14.82 4.35 8.94
CA PRO A 162 15.56 5.53 9.34
C PRO A 162 15.55 6.59 8.24
N LEU A 163 15.29 7.82 8.67
CA LEU A 163 15.16 9.02 7.87
C LEU A 163 16.18 9.03 6.72
N ARG A 164 15.66 8.92 5.48
CA ARG A 164 16.30 9.64 4.37
C ARG A 164 16.41 11.10 4.81
N PRO A 165 17.57 11.77 4.63
CA PRO A 165 17.75 13.16 5.04
C PRO A 165 16.59 14.03 4.54
N ALA A 166 16.17 14.99 5.37
CA ALA A 166 15.01 15.85 5.22
C ALA A 166 14.60 16.12 3.76
N ALA A 167 13.49 15.52 3.35
CA ALA A 167 12.80 15.81 2.10
C ALA A 167 12.04 17.15 2.23
N ASN A 168 12.78 18.25 2.32
CA ASN A 168 12.24 19.58 1.99
C ASN A 168 12.31 19.88 0.49
N ASP A 169 12.76 18.92 -0.32
CA ASP A 169 12.73 18.98 -1.79
C ASP A 169 12.19 17.65 -2.37
N SER A 170 11.13 17.07 -1.80
CA SER A 170 10.36 16.12 -2.61
C SER A 170 9.69 16.93 -3.72
N PRO A 171 10.13 16.81 -5.00
CA PRO A 171 9.31 17.30 -6.07
C PRO A 171 8.03 16.47 -6.01
N LEU A 172 6.91 17.17 -6.11
CA LEU A 172 5.65 16.62 -6.59
C LEU A 172 5.96 15.66 -7.76
N TYR A 173 5.95 14.34 -7.50
CA TYR A 173 6.58 13.32 -8.36
C TYR A 173 8.09 13.56 -8.58
N VAL A 174 8.96 12.74 -7.97
CA VAL A 174 10.31 12.56 -8.53
C VAL A 174 10.10 11.86 -9.87
N LEU A 175 9.97 12.66 -10.94
CA LEU A 175 10.25 12.18 -12.28
C LEU A 175 11.73 11.83 -12.24
N GLU A 176 12.04 10.54 -12.07
CA GLU A 176 13.39 10.07 -12.34
C GLU A 176 13.74 10.57 -13.75
N PRO A 177 14.90 11.21 -13.95
CA PRO A 177 15.32 11.59 -15.28
C PRO A 177 15.27 10.33 -16.12
N MET A 178 14.39 10.29 -17.13
CA MET A 178 14.48 9.24 -18.14
C MET A 178 15.89 9.34 -18.71
N ALA A 179 16.75 8.40 -18.34
CA ALA A 179 18.05 8.31 -18.95
C ALA A 179 17.81 8.22 -20.47
N PRO A 180 18.52 9.00 -21.28
CA PRO A 180 18.47 8.84 -22.72
C PRO A 180 18.68 7.36 -23.05
N TRP A 181 17.66 6.75 -23.63
CA TRP A 181 17.74 5.38 -24.12
C TRP A 181 18.41 5.43 -25.49
N ASP A 182 19.73 5.59 -25.46
CA ASP A 182 20.57 5.47 -26.65
C ASP A 182 21.30 4.12 -26.67
N SER A 183 21.98 3.84 -27.78
CA SER A 183 22.70 2.60 -27.99
C SER A 183 23.86 2.37 -27.00
N GLU A 184 24.31 3.41 -26.29
CA GLU A 184 25.48 3.39 -25.40
C GLU A 184 25.11 3.27 -23.92
N THR A 185 23.83 3.44 -23.57
CA THR A 185 23.35 3.28 -22.18
C THR A 185 23.52 1.84 -21.70
N PRO A 186 24.17 1.56 -20.56
CA PRO A 186 24.30 0.19 -20.04
C PRO A 186 22.94 -0.50 -19.82
N ILE A 187 22.91 -1.83 -19.97
CA ILE A 187 21.72 -2.64 -19.64
C ILE A 187 21.61 -2.72 -18.12
N ASP A 188 20.45 -2.39 -17.57
CA ASP A 188 20.21 -2.54 -16.13
C ASP A 188 20.10 -4.02 -15.74
N ASN A 189 20.40 -4.36 -14.49
CA ASN A 189 20.32 -5.73 -13.97
C ASN A 189 18.92 -6.36 -14.12
N ASP A 190 17.88 -5.53 -14.19
CA ASP A 190 16.48 -5.96 -14.37
C ASP A 190 15.99 -5.92 -15.83
N GLU A 191 16.90 -5.72 -16.79
CA GLU A 191 16.62 -5.74 -18.23
C GLU A 191 17.28 -6.94 -18.92
N VAL A 192 16.68 -7.36 -20.04
CA VAL A 192 17.26 -8.34 -20.96
C VAL A 192 17.15 -7.84 -22.37
N GLU A 193 18.22 -8.02 -23.14
CA GLU A 193 18.18 -7.85 -24.58
C GLU A 193 17.58 -9.07 -25.24
N LEU A 194 16.53 -8.87 -26.02
CA LEU A 194 15.88 -9.93 -26.78
C LEU A 194 16.18 -9.79 -28.27
N ARG A 195 16.29 -10.94 -28.92
CA ARG A 195 16.57 -11.07 -30.36
C ARG A 195 15.37 -10.63 -31.18
N LEU A 196 15.61 -10.15 -32.40
CA LEU A 196 14.56 -9.73 -33.33
C LEU A 196 14.52 -10.68 -34.53
N TYR A 197 13.34 -11.21 -34.82
CA TYR A 197 13.04 -11.98 -36.01
C TYR A 197 12.48 -11.05 -37.09
N LYS A 198 12.95 -11.25 -38.32
CA LYS A 198 12.37 -10.64 -39.51
C LYS A 198 12.25 -11.66 -40.62
N GLU A 199 11.28 -11.45 -41.49
CA GLU A 199 11.25 -12.10 -42.80
C GLU A 199 12.49 -11.63 -43.57
N VAL A 200 13.30 -12.59 -44.04
CA VAL A 200 14.50 -12.33 -44.83
C VAL A 200 14.43 -13.13 -46.13
N GLU A 201 14.71 -12.46 -47.24
CA GLU A 201 14.89 -13.12 -48.53
C GLU A 201 16.32 -13.67 -48.64
N LEU A 202 16.47 -14.98 -48.60
CA LEU A 202 17.76 -15.65 -48.70
C LEU A 202 18.14 -15.85 -50.17
N SER A 203 18.98 -14.96 -50.68
CA SER A 203 19.67 -15.13 -51.97
C SER A 203 20.93 -15.97 -51.78
N SER A 204 20.78 -17.29 -51.57
CA SER A 204 21.92 -18.17 -51.30
C SER A 204 22.62 -18.66 -52.59
N GLY A 205 23.42 -17.80 -53.21
CA GLY A 205 24.46 -18.19 -54.20
C GLY A 205 23.98 -18.69 -55.57
N PRO A 206 24.91 -18.89 -56.54
CA PRO A 206 24.55 -19.28 -57.90
C PRO A 206 23.88 -20.67 -57.92
N GLY A 207 22.64 -20.74 -58.42
CA GLY A 207 21.91 -21.99 -58.63
C GLY A 207 20.91 -22.38 -57.54
N LYS A 208 20.71 -21.59 -56.48
CA LYS A 208 19.58 -21.78 -55.55
C LYS A 208 18.44 -20.81 -55.88
N VAL A 209 17.21 -21.32 -55.84
CA VAL A 209 16.00 -20.49 -55.90
C VAL A 209 15.96 -19.64 -54.63
N ALA A 210 15.74 -18.33 -54.78
CA ALA A 210 15.55 -17.42 -53.65
C ALA A 210 14.37 -17.92 -52.80
N ARG A 211 14.55 -17.97 -51.48
CA ARG A 211 13.51 -18.40 -50.54
C ARG A 211 13.38 -17.38 -49.42
N THR A 212 12.15 -17.04 -49.06
CA THR A 212 11.86 -16.23 -47.88
C THR A 212 11.85 -17.15 -46.67
N GLU A 213 12.45 -16.73 -45.57
CA GLU A 213 12.40 -17.44 -44.29
C GLU A 213 12.32 -16.42 -43.14
N VAL A 214 11.73 -16.81 -42.01
CA VAL A 214 11.79 -16.00 -40.79
C VAL A 214 13.08 -16.33 -40.06
N GLN A 215 14.00 -15.36 -39.97
CA GLN A 215 15.28 -15.55 -39.28
C GLN A 215 15.55 -14.48 -38.22
N GLU A 216 16.36 -14.86 -37.25
CA GLU A 216 17.02 -13.92 -36.37
C GLU A 216 17.95 -13.01 -37.19
N ILE A 217 17.78 -11.71 -37.03
CA ILE A 217 18.68 -10.72 -37.62
C ILE A 217 19.64 -10.18 -36.56
N ALA A 218 20.93 -10.12 -36.91
CA ALA A 218 21.91 -9.33 -36.18
C ALA A 218 21.57 -7.85 -36.38
N GLY A 219 21.08 -7.19 -35.33
CA GLY A 219 20.57 -5.82 -35.42
C GLY A 219 20.31 -5.20 -34.05
N PRO A 220 19.65 -4.03 -34.00
CA PRO A 220 19.31 -3.38 -32.74
C PRO A 220 18.46 -4.32 -31.90
N LYS A 221 18.96 -4.63 -30.69
CA LYS A 221 18.26 -5.48 -29.74
C LYS A 221 17.29 -4.64 -28.94
N LEU A 222 16.09 -5.16 -28.74
CA LEU A 222 15.10 -4.52 -27.88
C LEU A 222 15.32 -4.98 -26.45
N ARG A 223 15.42 -4.05 -25.50
CA ARG A 223 15.47 -4.43 -24.08
C ARG A 223 14.06 -4.59 -23.54
N PHE A 224 13.91 -5.56 -22.66
CA PHE A 224 12.64 -5.92 -22.06
C PHE A 224 12.84 -6.22 -20.57
N SER A 225 11.84 -5.92 -19.75
CA SER A 225 11.95 -6.11 -18.30
C SER A 225 11.96 -7.59 -17.91
N ARG A 226 12.97 -7.99 -17.13
CA ARG A 226 13.05 -9.32 -16.50
C ARG A 226 11.87 -9.58 -15.57
N ALA A 227 11.35 -8.55 -14.90
CA ALA A 227 10.18 -8.68 -14.04
C ALA A 227 8.92 -9.04 -14.83
N THR A 228 8.72 -8.42 -15.99
CA THR A 228 7.62 -8.78 -16.90
C THR A 228 7.77 -10.20 -17.42
N MET A 229 8.98 -10.60 -17.82
CA MET A 229 9.24 -11.97 -18.27
C MET A 229 8.91 -13.04 -17.22
N ARG A 230 9.31 -12.81 -15.96
CA ARG A 230 8.98 -13.69 -14.83
C ARG A 230 7.47 -13.79 -14.62
N THR A 231 6.75 -12.67 -14.70
CA THR A 231 5.29 -12.63 -14.59
C THR A 231 4.61 -13.42 -15.71
N CYS A 232 5.12 -13.32 -16.94
CA CYS A 232 4.65 -14.08 -18.09
C CYS A 232 5.08 -15.56 -18.06
N GLY A 233 6.01 -15.95 -17.19
CA GLY A 233 6.55 -17.30 -17.11
C GLY A 233 7.45 -17.68 -18.30
N VAL A 234 8.08 -16.70 -18.95
CA VAL A 234 8.90 -16.90 -20.14
C VAL A 234 10.39 -16.83 -19.78
N ASP A 235 11.19 -17.75 -20.34
CA ASP A 235 12.65 -17.69 -20.23
C ASP A 235 13.22 -16.68 -21.23
N PRO A 236 14.02 -15.68 -20.78
CA PRO A 236 14.74 -14.77 -21.67
C PRO A 236 15.52 -15.46 -22.80
N SER A 237 16.08 -16.66 -22.57
CA SER A 237 16.83 -17.38 -23.60
C SER A 237 15.94 -17.91 -24.73
N ASN A 238 14.63 -17.98 -24.54
CA ASN A 238 13.66 -18.49 -25.50
C ASN A 238 12.79 -17.36 -26.09
N ALA A 239 12.90 -16.14 -25.57
CA ALA A 239 12.12 -15.01 -26.04
C ALA A 239 12.75 -14.33 -27.24
N VAL A 240 11.92 -14.04 -28.23
CA VAL A 240 12.28 -13.29 -29.43
C VAL A 240 11.17 -12.30 -29.75
N PHE A 241 11.51 -11.19 -30.39
CA PHE A 241 10.54 -10.24 -30.91
C PHE A 241 10.34 -10.42 -32.41
N ALA A 242 9.17 -10.05 -32.90
CA ALA A 242 8.89 -9.89 -34.33
C ALA A 242 7.97 -8.69 -34.54
N THR A 243 7.83 -8.26 -35.78
CA THR A 243 6.89 -7.19 -36.15
C THR A 243 5.73 -7.80 -36.93
N ASN A 244 4.50 -7.51 -36.51
CA ASN A 244 3.30 -7.91 -37.23
C ASN A 244 3.16 -7.09 -38.52
N SER A 245 3.15 -7.76 -39.67
CA SER A 245 2.82 -7.19 -40.97
C SER A 245 1.38 -7.55 -41.33
N GLY A 246 0.52 -6.53 -41.53
CA GLY A 246 -0.84 -6.72 -42.03
C GLY A 246 -1.97 -6.60 -40.98
N ASN A 247 -3.18 -6.96 -41.41
CA ASN A 247 -4.46 -6.68 -40.76
C ASN A 247 -5.25 -7.94 -40.36
N SER A 248 -4.68 -9.13 -40.48
CA SER A 248 -5.35 -10.39 -40.10
C SER A 248 -5.70 -10.44 -38.62
N ASN A 249 -4.98 -9.68 -37.78
CA ASN A 249 -5.22 -9.60 -36.34
C ASN A 249 -5.85 -8.28 -35.88
N HIS A 250 -6.31 -7.44 -36.81
CA HIS A 250 -6.97 -6.18 -36.48
C HIS A 250 -8.35 -6.44 -35.83
N PRO A 251 -8.77 -5.67 -34.81
CA PRO A 251 -8.06 -4.58 -34.13
C PRO A 251 -7.13 -4.99 -32.97
N LEU A 252 -7.02 -6.29 -32.65
CA LEU A 252 -6.27 -6.77 -31.48
C LEU A 252 -4.76 -6.48 -31.59
N ILE A 253 -4.16 -6.82 -32.72
CA ILE A 253 -2.76 -6.54 -33.04
C ILE A 253 -2.74 -5.72 -34.32
N LEU A 254 -2.24 -4.49 -34.22
CA LEU A 254 -2.16 -3.58 -35.35
C LEU A 254 -0.99 -3.93 -36.26
N SER A 255 -1.10 -3.54 -37.53
CA SER A 255 0.05 -3.57 -38.44
C SER A 255 1.16 -2.68 -37.88
N GLY A 256 2.40 -3.19 -37.87
CA GLY A 256 3.56 -2.52 -37.28
C GLY A 256 3.73 -2.74 -35.77
N ALA A 257 2.81 -3.47 -35.12
CA ALA A 257 2.97 -3.83 -33.71
C ALA A 257 4.17 -4.76 -33.50
N THR A 258 4.88 -4.58 -32.39
CA THR A 258 5.94 -5.51 -31.96
C THR A 258 5.33 -6.58 -31.08
N VAL A 259 5.67 -7.84 -31.34
CA VAL A 259 5.15 -9.02 -30.62
C VAL A 259 6.28 -9.82 -30.01
N GLY A 260 6.12 -10.26 -28.77
CA GLY A 260 7.03 -11.13 -28.05
C GLY A 260 6.58 -12.59 -28.17
N ILE A 261 7.50 -13.45 -28.58
CA ILE A 261 7.28 -14.87 -28.89
C ILE A 261 8.17 -15.71 -27.97
N ASP A 262 7.57 -16.67 -27.28
CA ASP A 262 8.28 -17.71 -26.54
C ASP A 262 8.49 -18.92 -27.45
N THR A 263 9.72 -19.07 -27.96
CA THR A 263 10.12 -20.15 -28.85
C THR A 263 10.23 -21.51 -28.17
N GLY A 264 10.25 -21.55 -26.84
CA GLY A 264 10.18 -22.79 -26.06
C GLY A 264 8.77 -23.39 -26.06
N MET A 265 7.75 -22.59 -26.33
CA MET A 265 6.34 -22.98 -26.29
C MET A 265 5.77 -23.22 -27.69
N THR A 266 6.16 -24.34 -28.31
CA THR A 266 5.63 -24.78 -29.62
C THR A 266 4.47 -25.77 -29.50
N ARG A 267 4.23 -26.31 -28.30
CA ARG A 267 3.09 -27.18 -28.03
C ARG A 267 1.80 -26.35 -28.10
N ILE A 268 0.94 -26.65 -29.08
CA ILE A 268 -0.37 -26.00 -29.23
C ILE A 268 -1.24 -26.25 -27.99
N VAL A 269 -1.70 -25.15 -27.40
CA VAL A 269 -2.81 -25.04 -26.45
C VAL A 269 -3.96 -24.40 -27.20
N ASP A 270 -5.14 -25.02 -27.14
CA ASP A 270 -6.25 -24.63 -28.00
C ASP A 270 -6.75 -23.21 -27.69
N GLY A 271 -6.88 -22.40 -28.73
CA GLY A 271 -7.36 -21.01 -28.64
C GLY A 271 -6.28 -20.01 -28.25
N GLU A 272 -5.03 -20.45 -28.08
CA GLU A 272 -3.90 -19.56 -27.83
C GLU A 272 -3.28 -19.04 -29.12
N MET A 273 -2.58 -17.92 -29.01
CA MET A 273 -2.00 -17.21 -30.14
C MET A 273 -0.54 -17.60 -30.37
N TYR A 274 -0.20 -17.89 -31.62
CA TYR A 274 1.13 -18.35 -32.02
C TYR A 274 1.68 -17.53 -33.19
N ALA A 275 3.00 -17.41 -33.20
CA ALA A 275 3.76 -17.01 -34.38
C ALA A 275 4.08 -18.25 -35.22
N ILE A 276 3.89 -18.12 -36.53
CA ILE A 276 4.00 -19.21 -37.49
C ILE A 276 4.84 -18.73 -38.66
N ASP A 277 5.80 -19.55 -39.07
CA ASP A 277 6.42 -19.45 -40.39
C ASP A 277 5.64 -20.37 -41.33
N HIS A 278 4.96 -19.77 -42.30
CA HIS A 278 4.18 -20.47 -43.32
C HIS A 278 4.83 -20.22 -44.67
N ASP A 279 5.56 -21.21 -45.18
CA ASP A 279 6.31 -21.11 -46.44
C ASP A 279 7.18 -19.84 -46.54
N GLY A 280 7.81 -19.44 -45.43
CA GLY A 280 8.64 -18.25 -45.34
C GLY A 280 7.94 -17.00 -44.84
N HIS A 281 6.62 -17.02 -44.74
CA HIS A 281 5.82 -15.88 -44.32
C HIS A 281 5.52 -15.92 -42.83
N PHE A 282 5.86 -14.84 -42.12
CA PHE A 282 5.53 -14.65 -40.72
C PHE A 282 4.03 -14.36 -40.58
N ARG A 283 3.33 -15.22 -39.85
CA ARG A 283 1.88 -15.10 -39.62
C ARG A 283 1.59 -15.25 -38.13
N ILE A 284 0.63 -14.45 -37.65
CA ILE A 284 0.09 -14.58 -36.30
C ILE A 284 -1.31 -15.15 -36.39
N LYS A 285 -1.54 -16.30 -35.72
CA LYS A 285 -2.82 -17.01 -35.75
C LYS A 285 -3.15 -17.60 -34.38
N PHE A 286 -4.44 -17.73 -34.10
CA PHE A 286 -4.92 -18.61 -33.04
C PHE A 286 -4.91 -20.05 -33.54
N LEU A 287 -4.31 -20.95 -32.76
CA LEU A 287 -4.21 -22.35 -33.14
C LEU A 287 -5.17 -23.21 -32.32
N GLN A 288 -5.78 -24.18 -32.99
CA GLN A 288 -6.56 -25.25 -32.37
C GLN A 288 -6.15 -26.58 -32.99
N ARG A 289 -5.96 -27.60 -32.15
CA ARG A 289 -5.72 -28.95 -32.65
C ARG A 289 -7.01 -29.54 -33.19
N THR A 290 -6.93 -30.17 -34.36
CA THR A 290 -8.00 -31.01 -34.90
C THR A 290 -7.57 -32.48 -34.82
N ALA A 291 -8.47 -33.41 -35.17
CA ALA A 291 -8.15 -34.84 -35.13
C ALA A 291 -7.01 -35.23 -36.09
N ASN A 292 -6.84 -34.47 -37.18
CA ASN A 292 -5.92 -34.77 -38.27
C ASN A 292 -4.95 -33.61 -38.61
N GLY A 293 -4.85 -32.59 -37.75
CA GLY A 293 -3.98 -31.45 -38.01
C GLY A 293 -4.26 -30.25 -37.12
N ILE A 294 -4.31 -29.06 -37.73
CA ILE A 294 -4.47 -27.78 -37.02
C ILE A 294 -5.47 -26.88 -37.75
N LYS A 295 -6.26 -26.16 -36.97
CA LYS A 295 -7.08 -25.04 -37.43
C LYS A 295 -6.38 -23.75 -37.06
N MET A 296 -6.17 -22.88 -38.05
CA MET A 296 -5.64 -21.53 -37.87
C MET A 296 -6.76 -20.52 -38.00
N ARG A 297 -6.91 -19.66 -36.99
CA ARG A 297 -7.89 -18.58 -36.99
C ARG A 297 -7.21 -17.22 -36.92
N SER A 298 -7.72 -16.30 -37.73
CA SER A 298 -7.38 -14.87 -37.66
C SER A 298 -8.28 -14.18 -36.62
N PHE A 299 -7.80 -13.16 -35.91
CA PHE A 299 -8.70 -12.36 -35.08
C PHE A 299 -9.75 -11.65 -35.96
N ASN A 300 -9.34 -11.14 -37.11
CA ASN A 300 -10.19 -10.51 -38.11
C ASN A 300 -10.87 -11.59 -38.98
N SER A 301 -11.72 -12.43 -38.37
CA SER A 301 -12.37 -13.55 -39.05
C SER A 301 -13.40 -13.12 -40.11
N GLN A 302 -13.79 -11.84 -40.12
CA GLN A 302 -14.74 -11.28 -41.09
C GLN A 302 -14.09 -11.13 -42.47
N GLU A 303 -12.83 -10.71 -42.51
CA GLU A 303 -12.06 -10.55 -43.75
C GLU A 303 -11.19 -11.77 -44.07
N TYR A 304 -10.81 -12.54 -43.04
CA TYR A 304 -9.91 -13.68 -43.16
C TYR A 304 -10.55 -14.95 -42.59
N ALA A 305 -11.04 -15.82 -43.47
CA ALA A 305 -11.66 -17.09 -43.09
C ALA A 305 -10.72 -18.00 -42.28
N ASP A 306 -11.30 -18.90 -41.50
CA ASP A 306 -10.56 -19.95 -40.79
C ASP A 306 -9.91 -20.90 -41.81
N GLU A 307 -8.65 -21.27 -41.56
CA GLU A 307 -7.85 -22.14 -42.41
C GLU A 307 -7.65 -23.49 -41.70
N ASP A 308 -8.08 -24.58 -42.31
CA ASP A 308 -7.92 -25.94 -41.80
C ASP A 308 -6.79 -26.64 -42.57
N TYR A 309 -5.79 -27.14 -41.84
CA TYR A 309 -4.65 -27.85 -42.39
C TYR A 309 -4.56 -29.25 -41.81
N ASP A 310 -4.55 -30.27 -42.69
CA ASP A 310 -4.19 -31.62 -42.30
C ASP A 310 -2.66 -31.81 -42.22
N PHE A 311 -2.20 -32.93 -41.67
CA PHE A 311 -0.76 -33.21 -41.52
C PHE A 311 0.02 -33.18 -42.84
N ASP A 312 -0.58 -33.65 -43.94
CA ASP A 312 0.08 -33.69 -45.25
C ASP A 312 0.25 -32.28 -45.81
N GLN A 313 -0.76 -31.42 -45.65
CA GLN A 313 -0.73 -30.01 -46.03
C GLN A 313 0.26 -29.20 -45.19
N ILE A 314 0.35 -29.45 -43.87
CA ILE A 314 1.34 -28.81 -42.99
C ILE A 314 2.76 -29.10 -43.49
N MET A 315 3.05 -30.35 -43.88
CA MET A 315 4.35 -30.72 -44.42
C MET A 315 4.59 -30.12 -45.81
N ALA A 316 3.61 -30.20 -46.70
CA ALA A 316 3.72 -29.71 -48.07
C ALA A 316 3.90 -28.18 -48.15
N GLN A 317 3.23 -27.43 -47.26
CA GLN A 317 3.27 -25.97 -47.20
C GLN A 317 4.26 -25.43 -46.16
N ARG A 318 5.09 -26.30 -45.57
CA ARG A 318 6.14 -25.94 -44.60
C ARG A 318 5.61 -25.04 -43.48
N VAL A 319 4.58 -25.51 -42.78
CA VAL A 319 4.04 -24.79 -41.63
C VAL A 319 4.87 -25.12 -40.39
N VAL A 320 5.54 -24.10 -39.84
CA VAL A 320 6.38 -24.22 -38.65
C VAL A 320 5.88 -23.29 -37.56
N ILE A 321 5.59 -23.83 -36.38
CA ILE A 321 5.24 -23.01 -35.21
C ILE A 321 6.52 -22.47 -34.60
N LEU A 322 6.68 -21.15 -34.64
CA LEU A 322 7.85 -20.46 -34.09
C LEU A 322 7.77 -20.35 -32.57
N GLY A 323 6.58 -20.19 -32.01
CA GLY A 323 6.36 -20.09 -30.57
C GLY A 323 5.05 -19.42 -30.19
N ARG A 324 4.73 -19.42 -28.89
CA ARG A 324 3.52 -18.79 -28.34
C ARG A 324 3.74 -17.31 -28.12
N ILE A 325 2.78 -16.49 -28.48
CA ILE A 325 2.84 -15.04 -28.23
C ILE A 325 2.45 -14.77 -26.78
N PHE A 326 3.31 -14.08 -26.05
CA PHE A 326 3.10 -13.75 -24.64
C PHE A 326 2.90 -12.24 -24.40
N TRP A 327 3.23 -11.41 -25.38
CA TRP A 327 3.17 -9.95 -25.26
C TRP A 327 3.09 -9.26 -26.62
N TRP A 328 2.46 -8.08 -26.69
CA TRP A 328 2.55 -7.20 -27.84
C TRP A 328 2.38 -5.73 -27.45
N SER A 329 2.91 -4.84 -28.28
CA SER A 329 2.71 -3.39 -28.18
C SER A 329 2.51 -2.78 -29.56
N SER A 330 1.60 -1.81 -29.63
CA SER A 330 1.29 -1.08 -30.87
C SER A 330 1.65 0.39 -30.71
N ILE A 331 2.39 0.91 -31.68
CA ILE A 331 2.70 2.35 -31.77
C ILE A 331 1.77 2.95 -32.81
N ARG A 332 0.98 3.95 -32.42
CA ARG A 332 0.18 4.74 -33.36
C ARG A 332 0.96 6.01 -33.72
N PRO A 333 1.56 6.10 -34.92
CA PRO A 333 2.23 7.32 -35.33
C PRO A 333 1.20 8.45 -35.41
N LEU A 334 1.47 9.55 -34.71
CA LEU A 334 0.74 10.80 -34.90
C LEU A 334 1.19 11.38 -36.25
N LYS A 335 0.24 11.79 -37.10
CA LYS A 335 0.53 12.49 -38.37
C LYS A 335 1.02 13.91 -38.08
N GLY A 336 2.17 14.05 -37.43
CA GLY A 336 2.90 15.29 -37.25
C GLY A 336 4.31 15.14 -37.84
N PRO A 337 5.00 16.25 -38.16
CA PRO A 337 6.41 16.18 -38.51
C PRO A 337 7.19 15.50 -37.37
N SER A 338 8.15 14.66 -37.73
CA SER A 338 9.08 14.02 -36.79
C SER A 338 9.68 15.10 -35.89
N LEU A 339 9.61 14.94 -34.57
CA LEU A 339 10.15 15.90 -33.59
C LEU A 339 11.70 15.87 -33.50
N ILE A 340 12.37 15.52 -34.59
CA ILE A 340 13.84 15.41 -34.67
C ILE A 340 14.40 16.71 -35.23
#